data_AF-A0A9W7CM32-F1
#
_entry.id   AF-A0A9W7CM32-F1
#
_cell.length_a   1.000
_cell.length_b   1.000
_cell.length_c   1.000
_cell.angle_alpha   90.00
_cell.angle_beta   90.00
_cell.angle_gamma   90.00
#
_symmetry.space_group_name_H-M   'P 1'
#
loop_
_entity.id
_entity.type
_entity.pdbx_description
1 polymer ?
#
loop_
_entity_poly.entity_id
_entity_poly.type
_entity_poly.pdbx_seq_one_letter_code
_entity_poly.pdbx_strand_id
1 'polypeptide(L)'
;MTRRKEPKAKKLKHWYRLTQRLADQCDVRSWTHHYRTYNKMADGGANYAMDKKQSVMVNWALQPNPHPLQAVILAAIDGGITQANERLQSI
;
A
#
# COMPACT_ATOMS: atom_id res chain seq x y z
N MET A 1 -24.99 -9.76 2.26
CA MET A 1 -23.97 -8.89 1.62
C MET A 1 -24.55 -7.49 1.47
N THR A 2 -24.02 -6.50 2.18
CA THR A 2 -24.44 -5.10 2.08
C THR A 2 -24.15 -4.56 0.68
N ARG A 3 -25.11 -3.86 0.07
CA ARG A 3 -24.95 -3.26 -1.27
C ARG A 3 -23.85 -2.20 -1.22
N ARG A 4 -22.71 -2.49 -1.84
CA ARG A 4 -21.56 -1.56 -1.92
C ARG A 4 -21.99 -0.28 -2.66
N LYS A 5 -21.64 0.88 -2.13
CA LYS A 5 -22.06 2.19 -2.65
C LYS A 5 -21.01 2.74 -3.60
N GLU A 6 -21.37 2.95 -4.86
CA GLU A 6 -20.48 3.59 -5.83
C GLU A 6 -20.15 5.05 -5.43
N PRO A 7 -18.96 5.55 -5.78
CA PRO A 7 -18.62 6.96 -5.58
C PRO A 7 -19.55 7.91 -6.33
N LYS A 8 -19.90 9.03 -5.69
CA LYS A 8 -20.66 10.13 -6.33
C LYS A 8 -19.85 10.80 -7.45
N ALA A 9 -18.54 10.97 -7.23
CA ALA A 9 -17.66 11.64 -8.17
C ALA A 9 -17.43 10.82 -9.44
N LYS A 10 -17.81 11.38 -10.60
CA LYS A 10 -17.70 10.69 -11.91
C LYS A 10 -16.29 10.17 -12.19
N LYS A 11 -15.25 10.96 -11.87
CA LYS A 11 -13.83 10.59 -12.08
C LYS A 11 -13.37 9.35 -11.31
N LEU A 12 -14.05 8.99 -10.21
CA LEU A 12 -13.70 7.83 -9.39
C LEU A 12 -14.46 6.56 -9.80
N LYS A 13 -15.54 6.67 -10.58
CA LYS A 13 -16.39 5.52 -10.91
C LYS A 13 -15.64 4.44 -11.70
N HIS A 14 -14.82 4.86 -12.67
CA HIS A 14 -13.99 3.93 -13.44
C HIS A 14 -13.05 3.13 -12.53
N TRP A 15 -12.24 3.84 -11.72
CA TRP A 15 -11.30 3.23 -10.80
C TRP A 15 -11.97 2.34 -9.75
N TYR A 16 -13.10 2.79 -9.20
CA TYR A 16 -13.87 2.00 -8.24
C TYR A 16 -14.33 0.65 -8.82
N ARG A 17 -14.86 0.64 -10.04
CA ARG A 17 -15.31 -0.62 -10.68
C ARG A 17 -14.14 -1.55 -10.97
N LEU A 18 -13.02 -1.00 -11.42
CA LEU A 18 -11.82 -1.79 -11.68
C LEU A 18 -11.27 -2.41 -10.39
N THR A 19 -11.10 -1.61 -9.32
CA THR A 19 -10.59 -2.10 -8.04
C THR A 19 -11.53 -3.11 -7.39
N GLN A 20 -12.85 -2.96 -7.54
CA GLN A 20 -13.82 -3.93 -7.08
C GLN A 20 -13.65 -5.30 -7.76
N ARG A 21 -13.50 -5.33 -9.09
CA ARG A 21 -13.25 -6.59 -9.81
C ARG A 21 -11.95 -7.26 -9.37
N LEU A 22 -10.88 -6.49 -9.19
CA LEU A 22 -9.60 -7.00 -8.69
C LEU A 22 -9.73 -7.52 -7.25
N ALA A 23 -10.47 -6.81 -6.40
CA ALA A 23 -10.72 -7.23 -5.03
C ALA A 23 -11.49 -8.56 -4.96
N ASP A 24 -12.49 -8.73 -5.83
CA ASP A 24 -13.26 -9.97 -5.92
C ASP A 24 -12.38 -11.12 -6.44
N GLN A 25 -11.45 -10.86 -7.39
CA GLN A 25 -10.47 -11.84 -7.87
C GLN A 25 -9.47 -12.28 -6.78
N CYS A 26 -9.10 -11.38 -5.88
CA CYS A 26 -8.17 -11.64 -4.78
C CYS A 26 -8.84 -12.14 -3.49
N ASP A 27 -10.16 -12.44 -3.50
CA ASP A 27 -10.97 -12.77 -2.31
C ASP A 27 -10.79 -11.78 -1.14
N VAL A 28 -10.76 -10.47 -1.44
CA VAL A 28 -10.63 -9.45 -0.40
C VAL A 28 -11.93 -9.36 0.41
N ARG A 29 -11.87 -9.78 1.68
CA ARG A 29 -13.05 -9.86 2.56
C ARG A 29 -13.38 -8.56 3.27
N SER A 30 -12.37 -7.76 3.61
CA SER A 30 -12.53 -6.54 4.40
C SER A 30 -11.49 -5.49 4.03
N TRP A 31 -11.85 -4.23 4.25
CA TRP A 31 -10.97 -3.08 4.09
C TRP A 31 -10.87 -2.35 5.42
N THR A 32 -9.66 -2.10 5.89
CA THR A 32 -9.40 -1.34 7.11
C THR A 32 -8.61 -0.09 6.77
N HIS A 33 -9.05 1.05 7.28
CA HIS A 33 -8.30 2.29 7.14
C HIS A 33 -7.20 2.35 8.20
N HIS A 34 -5.96 2.52 7.77
CA HIS A 34 -4.81 2.78 8.63
C HIS A 34 -4.31 4.20 8.42
N TYR A 35 -4.02 4.92 9.51
CA TYR A 35 -3.36 6.22 9.40
C TYR A 35 -2.01 6.09 8.70
N ARG A 36 -1.56 7.16 8.03
CA ARG A 36 -0.30 7.19 7.27
C ARG A 36 0.89 6.66 8.07
N THR A 37 0.97 7.02 9.35
CA THR A 37 2.03 6.56 10.27
C THR A 37 2.11 5.05 10.39
N TYR A 38 1.00 4.33 10.20
CA TYR A 38 0.92 2.86 10.28
C TYR A 38 0.95 2.15 8.91
N ASN A 39 1.08 2.89 7.79
CA ASN A 39 1.12 2.33 6.44
C ASN A 39 2.40 2.73 5.69
N LYS A 40 3.53 2.70 6.40
CA LYS A 40 4.80 3.29 5.96
C LYS A 40 5.34 2.67 4.66
N MET A 41 5.15 1.37 4.44
CA MET A 41 5.62 0.69 3.22
C MET A 41 4.95 1.22 1.96
N ALA A 42 3.61 1.25 1.95
CA ALA A 42 2.86 1.78 0.81
C ALA A 42 3.15 3.28 0.62
N ASP A 43 3.32 4.01 1.72
CA ASP A 43 3.67 5.42 1.70
C ASP A 43 5.04 5.70 1.07
N GLY A 44 6.06 4.96 1.49
CA GLY A 44 7.41 5.04 0.95
C GLY A 44 7.47 4.70 -0.54
N GLY A 45 6.74 3.67 -0.96
CA GLY A 45 6.62 3.31 -2.38
C GLY A 45 5.96 4.41 -3.22
N ALA A 46 4.87 5.02 -2.71
CA ALA A 46 4.20 6.12 -3.39
C ALA A 46 5.10 7.36 -3.50
N ASN A 47 5.77 7.74 -2.41
CA ASN A 47 6.70 8.87 -2.41
C ASN A 47 7.86 8.64 -3.38
N TYR A 48 8.48 7.45 -3.37
CA TYR A 48 9.55 7.11 -4.31
C TYR A 48 9.10 7.26 -5.78
N ALA A 49 7.91 6.76 -6.12
CA ALA A 49 7.36 6.88 -7.46
C ALA A 49 7.09 8.35 -7.86
N MET A 50 6.58 9.16 -6.93
CA MET A 50 6.34 10.59 -7.16
C MET A 50 7.64 11.37 -7.36
N ASP A 51 8.66 11.12 -6.53
CA ASP A 51 9.96 11.80 -6.62
C ASP A 51 10.69 11.45 -7.91
N LYS A 52 10.60 10.19 -8.34
CA LYS A 52 11.17 9.72 -9.61
C LYS A 52 10.28 10.01 -10.82
N LYS A 53 9.02 10.41 -10.60
CA LYS A 53 7.98 10.58 -11.63
C LYS A 53 7.84 9.35 -12.53
N GLN A 54 8.03 8.16 -11.96
CA GLN A 54 8.09 6.90 -12.69
C GLN A 54 7.38 5.80 -11.91
N SER A 55 6.62 4.98 -12.64
CA SER A 55 6.07 3.73 -12.12
C SER A 55 7.14 2.65 -12.14
N VAL A 56 7.36 2.01 -10.99
CA VAL A 56 8.36 0.95 -10.86
C VAL A 56 7.69 -0.32 -10.36
N MET A 57 7.93 -1.43 -11.05
CA MET A 57 7.59 -2.77 -10.59
C MET A 57 8.89 -3.53 -10.36
N VAL A 58 9.04 -4.10 -9.17
CA VAL A 58 10.23 -4.87 -8.80
C VAL A 58 9.81 -6.32 -8.52
N ASN A 59 10.47 -7.26 -9.18
CA ASN A 59 10.47 -8.65 -8.77
C ASN A 59 11.75 -8.95 -7.97
N TRP A 60 11.62 -9.05 -6.65
CA TRP A 60 12.73 -9.27 -5.72
C TRP A 60 13.48 -10.57 -5.97
N ALA A 61 12.82 -11.61 -6.48
CA ALA A 61 13.43 -12.92 -6.70
C ALA A 61 14.35 -12.97 -7.94
N LEU A 62 14.18 -12.04 -8.87
CA LEU A 62 14.88 -12.03 -10.16
C LEU A 62 15.88 -10.90 -10.31
N GLN A 63 16.13 -10.12 -9.26
CA GLN A 63 17.05 -8.99 -9.33
C GLN A 63 18.48 -9.41 -8.99
N PRO A 64 19.44 -9.28 -9.93
CA PRO A 64 20.84 -9.61 -9.66
C PRO A 64 21.51 -8.62 -8.69
N ASN A 65 20.96 -7.40 -8.56
CA ASN A 65 21.39 -6.38 -7.61
C ASN A 65 20.17 -5.71 -6.95
N PRO A 66 20.25 -5.31 -5.67
CA PRO A 66 19.13 -4.70 -4.97
C PRO A 66 18.74 -3.35 -5.60
N HIS A 67 17.49 -3.24 -6.05
CA HIS A 67 16.96 -2.00 -6.60
C HIS A 67 16.82 -0.93 -5.49
N PRO A 68 17.05 0.38 -5.76
CA PRO A 68 17.00 1.44 -4.74
C PRO A 68 15.68 1.51 -3.95
N LEU A 69 14.56 1.15 -4.58
CA LEU A 69 13.25 1.02 -3.91
C LEU A 69 13.29 0.02 -2.74
N GLN A 70 14.15 -0.99 -2.77
CA GLN A 70 14.29 -1.98 -1.70
C GLN A 70 14.69 -1.32 -0.40
N ALA A 71 15.69 -0.44 -0.45
CA ALA A 71 16.18 0.27 0.73
C ALA A 71 15.08 1.15 1.34
N VAL A 72 14.30 1.82 0.49
CA VAL A 72 13.15 2.64 0.93
C VAL A 72 12.11 1.78 1.65
N ILE A 73 11.75 0.64 1.07
CA ILE A 73 10.74 -0.27 1.66
C ILE A 73 11.26 -0.91 2.94
N LEU A 74 12.52 -1.37 2.99
CA LEU A 74 13.11 -1.95 4.20
C LEU A 74 13.16 -0.95 5.34
N ALA A 75 13.62 0.29 5.08
CA ALA A 75 13.61 1.34 6.09
C ALA A 75 12.18 1.66 6.60
N ALA A 76 11.18 1.59 5.72
CA ALA A 76 9.79 1.77 6.09
C ALA A 76 9.23 0.61 6.93
N ILE A 77 9.68 -0.63 6.67
CA ILE A 77 9.35 -1.81 7.49
C ILE A 77 9.91 -1.64 8.89
N ASP A 78 11.20 -1.35 9.01
CA ASP A 78 11.87 -1.20 10.31
C ASP A 78 11.20 -0.12 11.15
N GLY A 79 10.94 1.05 10.55
CA GLY A 79 10.21 2.12 11.22
C GLY A 79 8.77 1.72 11.61
N GLY A 80 8.12 0.82 10.86
CA GLY A 80 6.79 0.29 11.17
C GLY A 80 6.80 -0.66 12.36
N ILE A 81 7.79 -1.58 12.40
CA ILE A 81 7.98 -2.54 13.49
C ILE A 81 8.27 -1.82 14.81
N THR A 82 9.17 -0.83 14.80
CA THR A 82 9.51 -0.06 16.00
C THR A 82 8.28 0.57 16.62
N GLN A 83 7.44 1.23 15.81
CA GLN A 83 6.23 1.87 16.30
C GLN A 83 5.16 0.88 16.79
N ALA A 84 5.07 -0.31 16.18
CA ALA A 84 4.18 -1.35 16.64
C ALA A 84 4.62 -1.88 18.02
N ASN A 85 5.92 -2.06 18.23
CA ASN A 85 6.49 -2.52 19.49
C ASN A 85 6.31 -1.50 20.63
N GLU A 86 6.51 -0.21 20.37
CA GLU A 86 6.25 0.87 21.35
C GLU A 86 4.81 0.86 21.84
N ARG A 87 3.85 0.60 20.95
CA ARG A 87 2.42 0.56 21.29
C ARG A 87 2.03 -0.67 22.12
N LEU A 88 2.73 -1.79 21.96
CA LEU A 88 2.51 -2.99 22.76
C LEU A 88 3.07 -2.86 24.18
N GLN A 89 4.10 -2.03 24.39
CA GLN A 89 4.66 -1.76 25.72
C GLN A 89 3.91 -0.66 26.50
N SER A 90 2.99 0.05 25.85
CA SER A 90 2.15 1.09 26.47
C SER A 90 0.77 0.60 26.94
N ILE A 91 0.54 -0.72 26.94
CA ILE A 91 -0.70 -1.40 27.37
C ILE A 91 -0.36 -2.28 28.55
#